data_AF-A0A3E0M814-F1
#
_entry.id   AF-A0A3E0M814-F1
#
_cell.length_a   1.000
_cell.length_b   1.000
_cell.length_c   1.000
_cell.angle_alpha   90.00
_cell.angle_beta   90.00
_cell.angle_gamma   90.00
#
_symmetry.space_group_name_H-M   'P 1'
#
loop_
_entity.id
_entity.type
_entity.pdbx_description
1 polymer ?
#
loop_
_entity_poly.entity_id
_entity_poly.type
_entity_poly.pdbx_seq_one_letter_code
_entity_poly.pdbx_strand_id
1 'polypeptide(L)' 'MVEKHQIEGLERGYSVEFFDRLGKTITVITMAENSLRFPTHEDRP' A
#
# COMPACT_ATOMS: atom_id res chain seq x y z
N MET A 1 5.42 7.07 -5.07
CA MET A 1 5.26 7.57 -3.68
C MET A 1 4.01 6.90 -3.14
N VAL A 2 4.09 6.10 -2.07
CA VAL A 2 2.92 5.43 -1.49
C VAL A 2 2.26 6.37 -0.50
N GLU A 3 0.94 6.51 -0.57
CA GLU A 3 0.19 7.31 0.39
C GLU A 3 0.19 6.60 1.76
N LYS A 4 0.61 7.34 2.80
CA LYS A 4 0.72 6.82 4.16
C LYS A 4 -0.32 7.50 5.02
N HIS A 5 -1.05 6.70 5.80
CA HIS A 5 -1.98 7.20 6.79
C HIS A 5 -1.39 6.94 8.18
N GLN A 6 -0.93 8.00 8.85
CA GLN A 6 -0.45 7.94 10.22
C GLN A 6 -1.41 8.74 11.10
N ILE A 7 -2.06 8.04 12.03
CA ILE A 7 -2.94 8.62 13.05
C ILE A 7 -2.28 8.34 14.40
N GLU A 8 -2.13 9.37 15.24
CA GLU A 8 -1.50 9.20 16.56
C GLU A 8 -2.26 8.16 17.41
N GLY A 9 -1.51 7.23 18.01
CA GLY A 9 -2.08 6.15 18.82
C GLY A 9 -2.60 4.93 18.03
N LEU A 10 -2.56 4.95 16.69
CA LEU A 10 -2.89 3.81 15.84
C LEU A 10 -1.66 3.32 15.05
N GLU A 11 -1.65 2.04 14.68
CA GLU A 11 -0.62 1.50 13.80
C GLU A 11 -0.63 2.25 12.45
N ARG A 12 0.56 2.46 11.87
CA ARG A 12 0.66 3.08 10.55
C ARG A 12 -0.05 2.20 9.52
N GLY A 13 -0.92 2.82 8.73
CA GLY A 13 -1.62 2.19 7.63
C GLY A 13 -1.17 2.71 6.27
N TYR A 14 -1.43 1.92 5.24
CA TYR A 14 -1.19 2.24 3.84
C TYR A 14 -2.47 2.03 3.04
N SER A 15 -2.73 2.92 2.09
CA SER A 15 -3.77 2.72 1.08
C SER A 15 -3.16 2.02 -0.14
N VAL A 16 -3.72 0.87 -0.49
CA VAL A 16 -3.32 0.08 -1.66
C VAL A 16 -4.44 0.14 -2.68
N GLU A 17 -4.13 0.69 -3.85
CA GLU A 17 -5.07 0.87 -4.94
C GLU A 17 -4.91 -0.23 -6.00
N PHE A 18 -6.02 -0.85 -6.38
CA PHE A 18 -6.07 -1.85 -7.44
C PHE A 18 -6.74 -1.25 -8.68
N PHE A 19 -6.08 -1.38 -9.82
CA PHE A 19 -6.56 -0.87 -11.10
C PHE A 19 -6.84 -2.03 -12.06
N ASP A 20 -7.81 -1.84 -12.95
CA ASP A 20 -7.98 -2.73 -14.10
C ASP A 20 -6.87 -2.48 -15.14
N ARG A 21 -6.87 -3.29 -16.21
CA ARG A 21 -5.87 -3.16 -17.29
C ARG A 21 -5.98 -1.85 -18.08
N LEU A 22 -7.09 -1.12 -17.94
CA LEU A 22 -7.32 0.19 -18.58
C LEU A 22 -6.95 1.35 -17.64
N GLY A 23 -6.46 1.07 -16.43
CA GLY A 23 -6.07 2.07 -15.44
C GLY A 23 -7.23 2.60 -14.60
N LYS A 24 -8.42 1.99 -14.66
CA LYS A 24 -9.54 2.37 -13.80
C LYS A 24 -9.39 1.73 -12.44
N THR A 25 -9.49 2.53 -11.37
CA THR A 25 -9.55 2.03 -9.99
C THR A 25 -10.73 1.10 -9.80
N ILE A 26 -10.44 -0.12 -9.38
CA ILE A 26 -11.43 -1.13 -9.01
C ILE A 26 -11.74 -1.03 -7.52
N THR A 27 -10.71 -0.88 -6.68
CA THR A 27 -10.87 -0.78 -5.22
C THR A 27 -9.63 -0.16 -4.57
N VAL A 28 -9.83 0.42 -3.38
CA VAL A 28 -8.76 0.84 -2.47
C VAL A 28 -8.94 0.10 -1.16
N ILE A 29 -7.88 -0.50 -0.62
CA ILE A 29 -7.90 -1.15 0.69
C ILE A 29 -6.91 -0.49 1.63
N THR A 30 -7.24 -0.48 2.93
CA THR A 30 -6.32 -0.07 3.99
C THR A 30 -5.61 -1.30 4.53
N MET A 31 -4.27 -1.26 4.58
CA MET A 31 -3.43 -2.33 5.12
C MET A 31 -2.55 -1.82 6.25
N ALA A 32 -2.35 -2.64 7.29
CA ALA A 32 -1.39 -2.36 8.35
C ALA A 32 0.05 -2.48 7.84
N GLU A 33 0.97 -1.70 8.40
CA GLU A 33 2.40 -1.74 8.06
C GLU A 33 2.99 -3.14 8.24
N ASN A 34 2.60 -3.86 9.30
CA ASN A 34 3.06 -5.23 9.56
C ASN A 34 2.66 -6.27 8.49
N SER A 35 1.69 -5.94 7.64
CA SER A 35 1.21 -6.82 6.56
C SER A 35 2.02 -6.63 5.27
N LEU A 36 2.93 -5.65 5.24
CA LEU A 36 3.79 -5.33 4.11
C LEU A 36 5.24 -5.67 4.46
N ARG A 37 5.93 -6.38 3.57
CA ARG A 37 7.38 -6.58 3.68
C ARG A 37 8.13 -5.42 3.04
N PHE A 38 9.30 -5.11 3.56
CA PHE A 38 10.21 -4.21 2.86
C PHE A 38 10.70 -4.86 1.55
N PRO A 39 10.79 -4.10 0.46
CA PRO A 39 11.31 -4.61 -0.80
C PRO A 39 12.79 -4.98 -0.65
N THR A 40 13.19 -6.07 -1.29
CA THR A 40 14.58 -6.57 -1.33
C THR A 40 15.22 -6.24 -2.67
N HIS A 41 16.50 -6.58 -2.84
CA HIS A 41 17.21 -6.40 -4.10
C HIS A 41 16.56 -7.17 -5.26
N GLU A 42 16.04 -8.37 -4.99
CA GLU A 42 15.41 -9.27 -5.97
C GLU A 42 14.06 -8.75 -6.51
N ASP A 43 13.46 -7.77 -5.83
CA ASP A 43 12.22 -7.14 -6.29
C ASP A 43 12.47 -6.06 -7.35
N ARG A 44 13.74 -5.70 -7.59
CA ARG A 44 14.11 -4.68 -8.57
C ARG A 44 14.27 -5.34 -9.96
N PRO A 45 13.72 -4.73 -11.04
CA PRO A 45 13.90 -5.21 -12.41
C PRO A 45 15.36 -5.22 -12.88
#